data_AF-A0A6P8IPS3-F1
#
_entry.id   AF-A0A6P8IPS3-F1
#
_cell.length_a   1.000
_cell.length_b   1.000
_cell.length_c   1.000
_cell.angle_alpha   90.00
_cell.angle_beta   90.00
_cell.angle_gamma   90.00
#
_symmetry.space_group_name_H-M   'P 1'
#
loop_
_entity.id
_entity.type
_entity.pdbx_description
1 polymer ?
#
loop_
_entity_poly.entity_id
_entity_poly.type
_entity_poly.pdbx_seq_one_letter_code
_entity_poly.pdbx_strand_id
1 'polypeptide(L)'
;METIKKKMATLRQTLEEAECRASAAEDELKRANDRADQAEEDVASQTKQLQQLEDDLDAAESKLADTQQQLIEAEKQADESERARKVLENRGQTDEERLASLERQYNDACTRADEAEKQYEEISERLQELENELEEAEARADTAEERVKQLEEEVTLVGNNLRSLEISEGKATEREDTYENQIKTLEAQLEEAEERAEKAEQKVRDLESQVDAMEAELENAKLEYEKVKEELETTLNELNEM
;
A
#
# COMPACT_ATOMS: atom_id res chain seq x y z
N MET A 1 -109.41 -55.01 -129.02
CA MET A 1 -108.20 -54.16 -128.86
C MET A 1 -108.15 -53.41 -127.52
N GLU A 2 -109.27 -53.14 -126.84
CA GLU A 2 -109.28 -52.46 -125.53
C GLU A 2 -108.68 -53.28 -124.38
N THR A 3 -108.89 -54.60 -124.33
CA THR A 3 -108.46 -55.45 -123.21
C THR A 3 -106.93 -55.63 -123.12
N ILE A 4 -106.25 -55.66 -124.28
CA ILE A 4 -104.79 -55.71 -124.36
C ILE A 4 -104.18 -54.35 -124.00
N LYS A 5 -104.82 -53.24 -124.44
CA LYS A 5 -104.44 -51.89 -124.00
C LYS A 5 -104.58 -51.71 -122.48
N LYS A 6 -105.65 -52.23 -121.88
CA LYS A 6 -105.88 -52.17 -120.42
C LYS A 6 -104.85 -52.97 -119.64
N LYS A 7 -104.52 -54.20 -120.09
CA LYS A 7 -103.47 -55.04 -119.48
C LYS A 7 -102.08 -54.44 -119.63
N MET A 8 -101.74 -53.88 -120.79
CA MET A 8 -100.50 -53.14 -120.99
C MET A 8 -100.43 -51.88 -120.14
N ALA A 9 -101.56 -51.17 -119.95
CA ALA A 9 -101.63 -50.01 -119.08
C ALA A 9 -101.41 -50.39 -117.61
N THR A 10 -102.04 -51.45 -117.10
CA THR A 10 -101.80 -51.94 -115.74
C THR A 10 -100.39 -52.48 -115.55
N LEU A 11 -99.81 -53.19 -116.54
CA LEU A 11 -98.43 -53.67 -116.45
C LEU A 11 -97.43 -52.52 -116.44
N ARG A 12 -97.66 -51.48 -117.26
CA ARG A 12 -96.87 -50.25 -117.24
C ARG A 12 -96.99 -49.52 -115.91
N GLN A 13 -98.21 -49.40 -115.37
CA GLN A 13 -98.42 -48.77 -114.06
C GLN A 13 -97.75 -49.56 -112.94
N THR A 14 -97.84 -50.89 -112.92
CA THR A 14 -97.15 -51.71 -111.91
C THR A 14 -95.63 -51.67 -112.06
N LEU A 15 -95.13 -51.52 -113.31
CA LEU A 15 -93.71 -51.34 -113.58
C LEU A 15 -93.25 -49.96 -113.08
N GLU A 16 -93.97 -48.88 -113.39
CA GLU A 16 -93.70 -47.52 -112.89
C GLU A 16 -93.76 -47.46 -111.35
N GLU A 17 -94.74 -48.14 -110.72
CA GLU A 17 -94.85 -48.21 -109.26
C GLU A 17 -93.74 -49.06 -108.61
N ALA A 18 -93.22 -50.08 -109.31
CA ALA A 18 -92.09 -50.87 -108.86
C ALA A 18 -90.77 -50.12 -109.06
N GLU A 19 -90.61 -49.42 -110.17
CA GLU A 19 -89.47 -48.53 -110.46
C GLU A 19 -89.42 -47.36 -109.47
N CYS A 20 -90.56 -46.74 -109.14
CA CYS A 20 -90.65 -45.69 -108.13
C CYS A 20 -90.29 -46.23 -106.73
N ARG A 21 -90.74 -47.44 -106.36
CA ARG A 21 -90.36 -48.09 -105.11
C ARG A 21 -88.89 -48.48 -105.06
N ALA A 22 -88.33 -48.98 -106.16
CA ALA A 22 -86.91 -49.31 -106.26
C ALA A 22 -86.05 -48.04 -106.13
N SER A 23 -86.42 -46.96 -106.83
CA SER A 23 -85.75 -45.66 -106.71
C SER A 23 -85.83 -45.09 -105.29
N ALA A 24 -86.98 -45.18 -104.62
CA ALA A 24 -87.12 -44.72 -103.24
C ALA A 24 -86.29 -45.56 -102.26
N ALA A 25 -86.23 -46.88 -102.45
CA ALA A 25 -85.39 -47.77 -101.65
C ALA A 25 -83.89 -47.55 -101.91
N GLU A 26 -83.49 -47.24 -103.14
CA GLU A 26 -82.11 -46.85 -103.49
C GLU A 26 -81.73 -45.52 -102.83
N ASP A 27 -82.62 -44.52 -102.83
CA ASP A 27 -82.41 -43.25 -102.16
C ASP A 27 -82.32 -43.40 -100.63
N GLU A 28 -83.16 -44.25 -100.03
CA GLU A 28 -83.09 -44.58 -98.61
C GLU A 28 -81.82 -45.34 -98.25
N LEU A 29 -81.42 -46.33 -99.06
CA LEU A 29 -80.17 -47.06 -98.88
C LEU A 29 -78.97 -46.11 -98.96
N LYS A 30 -78.98 -45.18 -99.93
CA LYS A 30 -77.92 -44.18 -100.07
C LYS A 30 -77.84 -43.27 -98.85
N ARG A 31 -78.98 -42.75 -98.36
CA ARG A 31 -79.01 -41.94 -97.13
C ARG A 31 -78.56 -42.72 -95.90
N ALA A 32 -78.90 -44.01 -95.80
CA ALA A 32 -78.46 -44.88 -94.71
C ALA A 32 -76.95 -45.12 -94.76
N ASN A 33 -76.38 -45.35 -95.95
CA ASN A 33 -74.93 -45.46 -96.15
C ASN A 33 -74.22 -44.15 -95.83
N ASP A 34 -74.68 -43.01 -96.36
CA ASP A 34 -74.08 -41.69 -96.07
C ASP A 34 -74.07 -41.40 -94.54
N ARG A 35 -75.13 -41.84 -93.83
CA ARG A 35 -75.23 -41.68 -92.38
C ARG A 35 -74.34 -42.67 -91.60
N ALA A 36 -74.17 -43.88 -92.12
CA ALA A 36 -73.25 -44.86 -91.56
C ALA A 36 -71.81 -44.38 -91.73
N ASP A 37 -71.44 -43.90 -92.93
CA ASP A 37 -70.12 -43.34 -93.24
C ASP A 37 -69.81 -42.15 -92.31
N GLN A 38 -70.77 -41.25 -92.08
CA GLN A 38 -70.60 -40.11 -91.16
C GLN A 38 -70.40 -40.58 -89.71
N ALA A 39 -71.15 -41.59 -89.26
CA ALA A 39 -71.01 -42.13 -87.92
C ALA A 39 -69.68 -42.88 -87.73
N GLU A 40 -69.20 -43.60 -88.77
CA GLU A 40 -67.89 -44.23 -88.77
C GLU A 40 -66.76 -43.18 -88.69
N GLU A 41 -66.89 -42.07 -89.40
CA GLU A 41 -65.96 -40.94 -89.32
C GLU A 41 -65.95 -40.30 -87.92
N ASP A 42 -67.13 -40.06 -87.34
CA ASP A 42 -67.27 -39.51 -85.98
C ASP A 42 -66.67 -40.46 -84.93
N VAL A 43 -66.92 -41.77 -85.04
CA VAL A 43 -66.33 -42.79 -84.15
C VAL A 43 -64.81 -42.82 -84.30
N ALA A 44 -64.28 -42.75 -85.52
CA ALA A 44 -62.84 -42.70 -85.75
C ALA A 44 -62.21 -41.43 -85.14
N SER A 45 -62.87 -40.27 -85.30
CA SER A 45 -62.45 -39.00 -84.71
C SER A 45 -62.46 -39.04 -83.18
N GLN A 46 -63.55 -39.52 -82.57
CA GLN A 46 -63.66 -39.66 -81.12
C GLN A 46 -62.66 -40.66 -80.55
N THR A 47 -62.41 -41.77 -81.25
CA THR A 47 -61.41 -42.76 -80.83
C THR A 47 -60.01 -42.14 -80.80
N LYS A 48 -59.67 -41.33 -81.80
CA LYS A 48 -58.40 -40.59 -81.83
C LYS A 48 -58.31 -39.56 -80.70
N GLN A 49 -59.38 -38.82 -80.43
CA GLN A 49 -59.43 -37.87 -79.32
C GLN A 49 -59.29 -38.56 -77.96
N LEU A 50 -59.93 -39.71 -77.79
CA LEU A 50 -59.87 -40.50 -76.57
C LEU A 50 -58.44 -40.98 -76.32
N GLN A 51 -57.77 -41.52 -77.34
CA GLN A 51 -56.38 -41.94 -77.21
C GLN A 51 -55.43 -40.77 -76.88
N GLN A 52 -55.66 -39.59 -77.49
CA GLN A 52 -54.86 -38.41 -77.16
C GLN A 52 -55.10 -37.93 -75.72
N LEU A 53 -56.34 -37.99 -75.22
CA LEU A 53 -56.65 -37.67 -73.83
C LEU A 53 -56.04 -38.69 -72.84
N GLU A 54 -55.98 -39.97 -73.21
CA GLU A 54 -55.29 -41.00 -72.42
C GLU A 54 -53.79 -40.72 -72.35
N ASP A 55 -53.15 -40.42 -73.49
CA ASP A 55 -51.73 -40.04 -73.54
C ASP A 55 -51.44 -38.77 -72.70
N ASP A 56 -52.32 -37.76 -72.79
CA ASP A 56 -52.20 -36.52 -72.00
C ASP A 56 -52.41 -36.77 -70.49
N LEU A 57 -53.32 -37.68 -70.13
CA LEU A 57 -53.56 -38.08 -68.74
C LEU A 57 -52.33 -38.79 -68.16
N ASP A 58 -51.79 -39.79 -68.88
CA ASP A 58 -50.59 -40.53 -68.47
C ASP A 58 -49.38 -39.58 -68.29
N ALA A 59 -49.23 -38.61 -69.19
CA ALA A 59 -48.19 -37.58 -69.09
C ALA A 59 -48.39 -36.67 -67.87
N ALA A 60 -49.63 -36.28 -67.58
CA ALA A 60 -49.96 -35.46 -66.41
C ALA A 60 -49.76 -36.22 -65.09
N GLU A 61 -50.12 -37.50 -65.03
CA GLU A 61 -49.93 -38.37 -63.87
C GLU A 61 -48.44 -38.61 -63.58
N SER A 62 -47.64 -38.87 -64.61
CA SER A 62 -46.19 -39.01 -64.48
C SER A 62 -45.55 -37.74 -63.93
N LYS A 63 -45.93 -36.57 -64.47
CA LYS A 63 -45.45 -35.27 -63.98
C LYS A 63 -45.92 -34.98 -62.55
N LEU A 64 -47.16 -35.36 -62.20
CA LEU A 64 -47.67 -35.24 -60.84
C LEU A 64 -46.84 -36.09 -59.86
N ALA A 65 -46.53 -37.33 -60.21
CA ALA A 65 -45.70 -38.20 -59.39
C ALA A 65 -44.29 -37.61 -59.15
N ASP A 66 -43.65 -37.09 -60.19
CA ASP A 66 -42.34 -36.44 -60.09
C ASP A 66 -42.40 -35.20 -59.18
N THR A 67 -43.39 -34.34 -59.36
CA THR A 67 -43.56 -33.14 -58.51
C THR A 67 -43.88 -33.47 -57.06
N GLN A 68 -44.66 -34.53 -56.80
CA GLN A 68 -44.91 -35.02 -55.45
C GLN A 68 -43.64 -35.53 -54.80
N GLN A 69 -42.81 -36.27 -55.55
CA GLN A 69 -41.52 -36.74 -55.05
C GLN A 69 -40.59 -35.58 -54.70
N GLN A 70 -40.52 -34.55 -55.54
CA GLN A 70 -39.76 -33.33 -55.28
C GLN A 70 -40.27 -32.57 -54.06
N LEU A 71 -41.59 -32.51 -53.86
CA LEU A 71 -42.19 -31.87 -52.69
C LEU A 71 -41.76 -32.58 -51.41
N ILE A 72 -41.83 -33.92 -51.37
CA ILE A 72 -41.42 -34.71 -50.20
C ILE A 72 -39.94 -34.49 -49.86
N GLU A 73 -39.07 -34.42 -50.88
CA GLU A 73 -37.65 -34.16 -50.67
C GLU A 73 -37.40 -32.74 -50.14
N ALA A 74 -38.10 -31.74 -50.67
CA ALA A 74 -38.02 -30.36 -50.20
C ALA A 74 -38.54 -30.21 -48.76
N GLU A 75 -39.64 -30.88 -48.40
CA GLU A 75 -40.17 -30.90 -47.02
C GLU A 75 -39.16 -31.51 -46.05
N LYS A 76 -38.54 -32.63 -46.43
CA LYS A 76 -37.49 -33.26 -45.61
C LYS A 76 -36.29 -32.33 -45.41
N GLN A 77 -35.85 -31.64 -46.47
CA GLN A 77 -34.74 -30.68 -46.38
C GLN A 77 -35.10 -29.47 -45.52
N ALA A 78 -36.36 -29.01 -45.56
CA ALA A 78 -36.86 -27.93 -44.72
C ALA A 78 -36.86 -28.34 -43.23
N ASP A 79 -37.33 -29.54 -42.91
CA ASP A 79 -37.32 -30.11 -41.56
C ASP A 79 -35.89 -30.22 -41.00
N GLU A 80 -34.95 -30.72 -41.80
CA GLU A 80 -33.53 -30.81 -41.43
C GLU A 80 -32.93 -29.42 -41.18
N SER A 81 -33.27 -28.44 -42.02
CA SER A 81 -32.83 -27.05 -41.88
C SER A 81 -33.40 -26.38 -40.62
N GLU A 82 -34.67 -26.63 -40.30
CA GLU A 82 -35.29 -26.10 -39.09
C GLU A 82 -34.66 -26.68 -37.82
N ARG A 83 -34.37 -27.98 -37.81
CA ARG A 83 -33.63 -28.63 -36.71
C ARG A 83 -32.25 -28.01 -36.53
N ALA A 84 -31.51 -27.82 -37.63
CA ALA A 84 -30.20 -27.17 -37.59
C ALA A 84 -30.29 -25.73 -37.04
N ARG A 85 -31.29 -24.94 -37.50
CA ARG A 85 -31.52 -23.59 -36.99
C ARG A 85 -31.75 -23.59 -35.48
N LYS A 86 -32.59 -24.48 -34.97
CA LYS A 86 -32.91 -24.56 -33.54
C LYS A 86 -31.70 -24.93 -32.69
N VAL A 87 -30.82 -25.81 -33.19
CA VAL A 87 -29.57 -26.14 -32.51
C VAL A 87 -28.64 -24.92 -32.45
N LEU A 88 -28.50 -24.18 -33.56
CA LEU A 88 -27.68 -22.97 -33.61
C LEU A 88 -28.23 -21.88 -32.69
N GLU A 89 -29.54 -21.71 -32.62
CA GLU A 89 -30.20 -20.75 -31.73
C GLU A 89 -29.92 -21.06 -30.26
N ASN A 90 -30.13 -22.32 -29.83
CA ASN A 90 -29.82 -22.73 -28.45
C ASN A 90 -28.34 -22.55 -28.10
N ARG A 91 -27.45 -22.80 -29.07
CA ARG A 91 -26.02 -22.57 -28.89
C ARG A 91 -25.72 -21.08 -28.75
N GLY A 92 -26.33 -20.24 -29.58
CA GLY A 92 -26.22 -18.78 -29.47
C GLY A 92 -26.65 -18.26 -28.10
N GLN A 93 -27.79 -18.73 -27.59
CA GLN A 93 -28.26 -18.36 -26.25
C GLN A 93 -27.27 -18.77 -25.15
N THR A 94 -26.73 -19.99 -25.23
CA THR A 94 -25.74 -20.47 -24.25
C THR A 94 -24.44 -19.67 -24.31
N ASP A 95 -23.99 -19.32 -25.52
CA ASP A 95 -22.78 -18.52 -25.72
C ASP A 95 -22.98 -17.07 -25.23
N GLU A 96 -24.16 -16.48 -25.43
CA GLU A 96 -24.53 -15.17 -24.89
C GLU A 96 -24.54 -15.14 -23.36
N GLU A 97 -25.14 -16.15 -22.71
CA GLU A 97 -25.12 -16.27 -21.24
C GLU A 97 -23.69 -16.41 -20.70
N ARG A 98 -22.86 -17.18 -21.40
CA ARG A 98 -21.45 -17.36 -21.04
C ARG A 98 -20.65 -16.06 -21.19
N LEU A 99 -20.86 -15.33 -22.28
CA LEU A 99 -20.24 -14.02 -22.50
C LEU A 99 -20.63 -13.04 -21.40
N ALA A 100 -21.92 -12.94 -21.07
CA ALA A 100 -22.39 -12.06 -20.00
C ALA A 100 -21.77 -12.41 -18.63
N SER A 101 -21.60 -13.71 -18.33
CA SER A 101 -20.92 -14.14 -17.11
C SER A 101 -19.43 -13.76 -17.12
N LEU A 102 -18.74 -13.91 -18.24
CA LEU A 102 -17.32 -13.55 -18.37
C LEU A 102 -17.11 -12.05 -18.27
N GLU A 103 -17.98 -11.24 -18.86
CA GLU A 103 -17.93 -9.78 -18.75
C GLU A 103 -18.10 -9.32 -17.30
N ARG A 104 -19.02 -9.94 -16.54
CA ARG A 104 -19.15 -9.65 -15.10
C ARG A 104 -17.89 -9.99 -14.31
N GLN A 105 -17.30 -11.15 -14.56
CA GLN A 105 -16.05 -11.56 -13.91
C GLN A 105 -14.88 -10.65 -14.27
N TYR A 106 -14.80 -10.23 -15.54
CA TYR A 106 -13.80 -9.26 -16.00
C TYR A 106 -13.95 -7.92 -15.27
N ASN A 107 -15.16 -7.38 -15.17
CA ASN A 107 -15.41 -6.12 -14.48
C ASN A 107 -15.12 -6.20 -12.97
N ASP A 108 -15.46 -7.31 -12.31
CA ASP A 108 -15.11 -7.56 -10.90
C ASP A 108 -13.58 -7.67 -10.71
N ALA A 109 -12.89 -8.32 -11.65
CA ALA A 109 -11.43 -8.39 -11.61
C ALA A 109 -10.76 -7.01 -11.81
N CYS A 110 -11.27 -6.19 -12.74
CA CYS A 110 -10.77 -4.82 -12.94
C CYS A 110 -10.98 -3.96 -11.70
N THR A 111 -12.17 -3.96 -11.11
CA THR A 111 -12.45 -3.18 -9.90
C THR A 111 -11.56 -3.59 -8.73
N ARG A 112 -11.31 -4.88 -8.54
CA ARG A 112 -10.35 -5.36 -7.52
C ARG A 112 -8.92 -4.96 -7.81
N ALA A 113 -8.51 -4.92 -9.08
CA ALA A 113 -7.18 -4.44 -9.46
C ALA A 113 -7.03 -2.95 -9.12
N ASP A 114 -8.01 -2.13 -9.47
CA ASP A 114 -8.03 -0.70 -9.16
C ASP A 114 -8.01 -0.43 -7.64
N GLU A 115 -8.74 -1.23 -6.85
CA GLU A 115 -8.72 -1.14 -5.38
C GLU A 115 -7.37 -1.54 -4.80
N ALA A 116 -6.74 -2.59 -5.33
CA ALA A 116 -5.41 -3.00 -4.92
C ALA A 116 -4.36 -1.93 -5.27
N GLU A 117 -4.41 -1.34 -6.45
CA GLU A 117 -3.51 -0.26 -6.87
C GLU A 117 -3.59 0.94 -5.90
N LYS A 118 -4.80 1.36 -5.53
CA LYS A 118 -4.98 2.43 -4.52
C LYS A 118 -4.38 2.07 -3.17
N GLN A 119 -4.59 0.84 -2.70
CA GLN A 119 -3.98 0.38 -1.45
C GLN A 119 -2.45 0.37 -1.52
N TYR A 120 -1.88 0.00 -2.67
CA TYR A 120 -0.43 0.06 -2.87
C TYR A 120 0.10 1.50 -2.84
N GLU A 121 -0.61 2.45 -3.47
CA GLU A 121 -0.25 3.88 -3.42
C GLU A 121 -0.28 4.40 -1.97
N GLU A 122 -1.35 4.14 -1.22
CA GLU A 122 -1.47 4.55 0.19
C GLU A 122 -0.36 3.94 1.08
N ILE A 123 -0.04 2.66 0.90
CA ILE A 123 1.04 2.00 1.64
C ILE A 123 2.40 2.61 1.27
N SER A 124 2.62 2.91 -0.01
CA SER A 124 3.86 3.52 -0.48
C SER A 124 4.08 4.91 0.10
N GLU A 125 3.04 5.75 0.13
CA GLU A 125 3.10 7.07 0.76
C GLU A 125 3.38 6.95 2.26
N ARG A 126 2.69 6.03 2.95
CA ARG A 126 2.90 5.82 4.38
C ARG A 126 4.31 5.31 4.69
N LEU A 127 4.87 4.47 3.82
CA LEU A 127 6.24 3.97 3.97
C LEU A 127 7.24 5.12 3.83
N GLN A 128 7.06 6.01 2.85
CA GLN A 128 7.92 7.18 2.69
C GLN A 128 7.85 8.14 3.89
N GLU A 129 6.66 8.35 4.47
CA GLU A 129 6.53 9.13 5.71
C GLU A 129 7.32 8.52 6.87
N LEU A 130 7.21 7.19 7.06
CA LEU A 130 7.92 6.48 8.12
C LEU A 130 9.43 6.47 7.91
N GLU A 131 9.91 6.39 6.67
CA GLU A 131 11.33 6.51 6.34
C GLU A 131 11.87 7.90 6.72
N ASN A 132 11.13 8.98 6.41
CA ASN A 132 11.52 10.32 6.82
C ASN A 132 11.51 10.49 8.35
N GLU A 133 10.50 9.96 9.05
CA GLU A 133 10.43 9.99 10.52
C GLU A 133 11.61 9.23 11.15
N LEU A 134 12.03 8.12 10.55
CA LEU A 134 13.18 7.34 10.98
C LEU A 134 14.49 8.11 10.80
N GLU A 135 14.71 8.70 9.62
CA GLU A 135 15.91 9.52 9.35
C GLU A 135 16.02 10.70 10.34
N GLU A 136 14.91 11.36 10.66
CA GLU A 136 14.89 12.41 11.68
C GLU A 136 15.24 11.88 13.08
N ALA A 137 14.71 10.71 13.45
CA ALA A 137 14.98 10.09 14.73
C ALA A 137 16.45 9.67 14.87
N GLU A 138 17.04 9.12 13.80
CA GLU A 138 18.46 8.75 13.73
C GLU A 138 19.35 10.00 13.88
N ALA A 139 19.08 11.08 13.16
CA ALA A 139 19.85 12.32 13.28
C ALA A 139 19.79 12.92 14.71
N ARG A 140 18.63 12.82 15.38
CA ARG A 140 18.49 13.23 16.79
C ARG A 140 19.29 12.33 17.73
N ALA A 141 19.29 11.02 17.49
CA ALA A 141 20.06 10.07 18.27
C ALA A 141 21.57 10.34 18.15
N ASP A 142 22.08 10.56 16.93
CA ASP A 142 23.49 10.89 16.68
C ASP A 142 23.91 12.16 17.45
N THR A 143 23.08 13.20 17.41
CA THR A 143 23.32 14.45 18.14
C THR A 143 23.35 14.22 19.66
N ALA A 144 22.45 13.37 20.17
CA ALA A 144 22.40 13.03 21.58
C ALA A 144 23.64 12.21 22.00
N GLU A 145 24.10 11.28 21.18
CA GLU A 145 25.32 10.50 21.43
C GLU A 145 26.57 11.39 21.47
N GLU A 146 26.68 12.36 20.55
CA GLU A 146 27.78 13.32 20.58
C GLU A 146 27.75 14.16 21.86
N ARG A 147 26.56 14.58 22.30
CA ARG A 147 26.41 15.33 23.55
C ARG A 147 26.79 14.50 24.78
N VAL A 148 26.44 13.20 24.80
CA VAL A 148 26.84 12.28 25.87
C VAL A 148 28.36 12.17 25.93
N LYS A 149 29.03 11.95 24.78
CA LYS A 149 30.50 11.89 24.73
C LYS A 149 31.17 13.14 25.28
N GLN A 150 30.67 14.33 24.89
CA GLN A 150 31.19 15.60 25.43
C GLN A 150 31.03 15.68 26.96
N LEU A 151 29.88 15.27 27.49
CA LEU A 151 29.64 15.28 28.94
C LEU A 151 30.52 14.26 29.68
N GLU A 152 30.77 13.09 29.09
CA GLU A 152 31.69 12.08 29.65
C GLU A 152 33.13 12.61 29.74
N GLU A 153 33.59 13.34 28.73
CA GLU A 153 34.90 14.02 28.73
C GLU A 153 34.97 15.11 29.80
N GLU A 154 33.93 15.96 29.92
CA GLU A 154 33.84 17.00 30.95
C GLU A 154 33.89 16.40 32.36
N VAL A 155 33.12 15.34 32.63
CA VAL A 155 33.12 14.64 33.92
C VAL A 155 34.51 14.11 34.27
N THR A 156 35.21 13.54 33.28
CA THR A 156 36.58 13.04 33.46
C THR A 156 37.55 14.17 33.81
N LEU A 157 37.45 15.31 33.12
CA LEU A 157 38.28 16.48 33.40
C LEU A 157 38.01 17.05 34.80
N VAL A 158 36.74 17.22 35.17
CA VAL A 158 36.33 17.70 36.50
C VAL A 158 36.83 16.75 37.59
N GLY A 159 36.73 15.43 37.39
CA GLY A 159 37.25 14.43 38.31
C GLY A 159 38.77 14.55 38.54
N ASN A 160 39.54 14.79 37.47
CA ASN A 160 40.98 15.01 37.57
C ASN A 160 41.33 16.32 38.29
N ASN A 161 40.56 17.38 38.04
CA ASN A 161 40.74 18.68 38.72
C ASN A 161 40.42 18.57 40.22
N LEU A 162 39.33 17.88 40.58
CA LEU A 162 38.95 17.65 41.97
C LEU A 162 40.05 16.90 42.72
N ARG A 163 40.57 15.80 42.14
CA ARG A 163 41.68 15.06 42.74
C ARG A 163 42.94 15.93 42.95
N SER A 164 43.22 16.83 42.01
CA SER A 164 44.36 17.75 42.14
C SER A 164 44.14 18.79 43.25
N LEU A 165 42.91 19.29 43.40
CA LEU A 165 42.53 20.19 44.48
C LEU A 165 42.59 19.50 45.85
N GLU A 166 42.07 18.27 45.97
CA GLU A 166 42.17 17.46 47.20
C GLU A 166 43.63 17.28 47.65
N ILE A 167 44.54 17.00 46.71
CA ILE A 167 45.98 16.90 47.02
C ILE A 167 46.54 18.25 47.49
N SER A 168 46.12 19.35 46.87
CA SER A 168 46.56 20.70 47.24
C SER A 168 46.05 21.11 48.62
N GLU A 169 44.80 20.78 48.94
CA GLU A 169 44.16 21.00 50.23
C GLU A 169 44.86 20.19 51.33
N GLY A 170 45.17 18.91 51.08
CA GLY A 170 45.95 18.09 52.01
C GLY A 170 47.31 18.71 52.34
N LYS A 171 48.03 19.20 51.32
CA LYS A 171 49.32 19.90 51.52
C LYS A 171 49.17 21.23 52.27
N ALA A 172 48.07 21.95 52.07
CA ALA A 172 47.80 23.18 52.81
C ALA A 172 47.54 22.87 54.29
N THR A 173 46.77 21.82 54.57
CA THR A 173 46.49 21.33 55.93
C THR A 173 47.78 20.93 56.65
N GLU A 174 48.65 20.16 56.00
CA GLU A 174 49.97 19.78 56.58
C GLU A 174 50.84 21.01 56.92
N ARG A 175 50.75 22.07 56.10
CA ARG A 175 51.44 23.34 56.39
C ARG A 175 50.82 24.06 57.57
N GLU A 176 49.50 24.10 57.66
CA GLU A 176 48.78 24.66 58.81
C GLU A 176 49.19 23.97 60.11
N ASP A 177 49.20 22.63 60.14
CA ASP A 177 49.67 21.85 61.30
C ASP A 177 51.12 22.20 61.68
N THR A 178 51.99 22.38 60.68
CA THR A 178 53.39 22.77 60.91
C THR A 178 53.48 24.15 61.52
N TYR A 179 52.75 25.14 60.97
CA TYR A 179 52.73 26.49 61.50
C TYR A 179 52.12 26.55 62.90
N GLU A 180 51.07 25.78 63.18
CA GLU A 180 50.46 25.71 64.51
C GLU A 180 51.46 25.20 65.56
N ASN A 181 52.22 24.14 65.23
CA ASN A 181 53.25 23.62 66.12
C ASN A 181 54.42 24.59 66.32
N GLN A 182 54.82 25.32 65.27
CA GLN A 182 55.82 26.38 65.36
C GLN A 182 55.34 27.52 66.27
N ILE A 183 54.08 27.95 66.11
CA ILE A 183 53.47 28.97 66.95
C ILE A 183 53.50 28.53 68.42
N LYS A 184 53.02 27.32 68.74
CA LYS A 184 53.05 26.79 70.12
C LYS A 184 54.47 26.77 70.72
N THR A 185 55.46 26.42 69.91
CA THR A 185 56.87 26.40 70.35
C THR A 185 57.37 27.81 70.63
N LEU A 186 57.07 28.76 69.74
CA LEU A 186 57.45 30.16 69.90
C LEU A 186 56.74 30.82 71.09
N GLU A 187 55.47 30.48 71.33
CA GLU A 187 54.71 30.93 72.50
C GLU A 187 55.36 30.45 73.81
N ALA A 188 55.75 29.17 73.89
CA ALA A 188 56.44 28.65 75.06
C ALA A 188 57.83 29.29 75.28
N GLN A 189 58.57 29.56 74.20
CA GLN A 189 59.86 30.27 74.27
C GLN A 189 59.69 31.72 74.72
N LEU A 190 58.63 32.38 74.26
CA LEU A 190 58.29 33.73 74.69
C LEU A 190 57.97 33.76 76.19
N GLU A 191 57.15 32.84 76.68
CA GLU A 191 56.81 32.72 78.10
C GLU A 191 58.06 32.48 78.98
N GLU A 192 58.97 31.58 78.56
CA GLU A 192 60.24 31.37 79.28
C GLU A 192 61.13 32.62 79.27
N ALA A 193 61.19 33.33 78.15
CA ALA A 193 61.94 34.57 78.03
C ALA A 193 61.35 35.70 78.91
N GLU A 194 60.02 35.79 78.97
CA GLU A 194 59.29 36.72 79.84
C GLU A 194 59.56 36.41 81.32
N GLU A 195 59.43 35.16 81.77
CA GLU A 195 59.78 34.78 83.15
C GLU A 195 61.25 35.11 83.49
N ARG A 196 62.16 34.90 82.54
CA ARG A 196 63.58 35.20 82.74
C ARG A 196 63.82 36.70 82.84
N ALA A 197 63.14 37.49 82.02
CA ALA A 197 63.18 38.94 82.07
C ALA A 197 62.65 39.44 83.43
N GLU A 198 61.51 38.93 83.90
CA GLU A 198 60.95 39.27 85.21
C GLU A 198 61.92 38.94 86.36
N LYS A 199 62.56 37.76 86.35
CA LYS A 199 63.58 37.38 87.34
C LYS A 199 64.80 38.30 87.29
N ALA A 200 65.23 38.70 86.09
CA ALA A 200 66.34 39.63 85.92
C ALA A 200 65.97 41.03 86.44
N GLU A 201 64.76 41.53 86.14
CA GLU A 201 64.25 42.80 86.67
C GLU A 201 64.16 42.77 88.21
N GLN A 202 63.69 41.68 88.80
CA GLN A 202 63.66 41.53 90.26
C GLN A 202 65.07 41.58 90.85
N LYS A 203 66.03 40.88 90.24
CA LYS A 203 67.43 40.90 90.69
C LYS A 203 68.07 42.28 90.56
N VAL A 204 67.72 43.04 89.52
CA VAL A 204 68.15 44.44 89.38
C VAL A 204 67.61 45.27 90.54
N ARG A 205 66.31 45.18 90.87
CA ARG A 205 65.73 45.88 92.02
C ARG A 205 66.41 45.52 93.35
N ASP A 206 66.70 44.23 93.56
CA ASP A 206 67.39 43.77 94.77
C ASP A 206 68.82 44.33 94.87
N LEU A 207 69.55 44.38 93.75
CA LEU A 207 70.89 44.95 93.68
C LEU A 207 70.87 46.47 93.86
N GLU A 208 69.91 47.18 93.26
CA GLU A 208 69.71 48.62 93.47
C GLU A 208 69.49 48.92 94.96
N SER A 209 68.64 48.15 95.65
CA SER A 209 68.44 48.31 97.09
C SER A 209 69.70 48.02 97.92
N GLN A 210 70.54 47.07 97.50
CA GLN A 210 71.82 46.80 98.17
C GLN A 210 72.83 47.93 97.92
N VAL A 211 72.85 48.49 96.71
CA VAL A 211 73.67 49.66 96.38
C VAL A 211 73.25 50.84 97.25
N ASP A 212 71.96 51.16 97.33
CA ASP A 212 71.44 52.24 98.19
C ASP A 212 71.85 52.03 99.67
N ALA A 213 71.77 50.79 100.16
CA ALA A 213 72.19 50.45 101.52
C ALA A 213 73.70 50.64 101.74
N MET A 214 74.53 50.17 100.80
CA MET A 214 75.98 50.35 100.85
C MET A 214 76.39 51.83 100.71
N GLU A 215 75.68 52.60 99.88
CA GLU A 215 75.89 54.04 99.75
C GLU A 215 75.58 54.76 101.07
N ALA A 216 74.49 54.39 101.75
CA ALA A 216 74.15 54.92 103.08
C ALA A 216 75.19 54.51 104.15
N GLU A 217 75.67 53.27 104.14
CA GLU A 217 76.76 52.82 105.02
C GLU A 217 78.06 53.58 104.76
N LEU A 218 78.40 53.80 103.49
CA LEU A 218 79.59 54.56 103.09
C LEU A 218 79.48 56.02 103.52
N GLU A 219 78.31 56.63 103.39
CA GLU A 219 78.05 58.00 103.86
C GLU A 219 78.19 58.10 105.38
N ASN A 220 77.63 57.15 106.13
CA ASN A 220 77.82 57.06 107.57
C ASN A 220 79.30 56.90 107.95
N ALA A 221 80.03 56.01 107.28
CA ALA A 221 81.45 55.80 107.52
C ALA A 221 82.29 57.05 107.20
N LYS A 222 81.93 57.81 106.15
CA LYS A 222 82.55 59.11 105.84
C LYS A 222 82.27 60.15 106.91
N LEU A 223 81.05 60.22 107.42
CA LEU A 223 80.68 61.11 108.53
C LEU A 223 81.45 60.76 109.81
N GLU A 224 81.58 59.48 110.14
CA GLU A 224 82.41 59.03 111.27
C GLU A 224 83.89 59.35 111.05
N TYR A 225 84.41 59.13 109.84
CA TYR A 225 85.79 59.48 109.50
C TYR A 225 86.06 60.98 109.64
N GLU A 226 85.18 61.85 109.14
CA GLU A 226 85.33 63.30 109.29
C GLU A 226 85.25 63.72 110.77
N LYS A 227 84.37 63.11 111.58
CA LYS A 227 84.36 63.35 113.03
C LYS A 227 85.69 62.97 113.69
N VAL A 228 86.20 61.78 113.40
CA VAL A 228 87.50 61.31 113.95
C VAL A 228 88.64 62.21 113.47
N LYS A 229 88.57 62.70 112.24
CA LYS A 229 89.55 63.63 111.69
C LYS A 229 89.45 65.01 112.35
N GLU A 230 88.27 65.55 112.59
CA GLU A 230 88.08 66.78 113.37
C GLU A 230 88.58 66.62 114.81
N GLU A 231 88.30 65.48 115.46
CA GLU A 231 88.86 65.15 116.78
C GLU A 231 90.39 65.08 116.74
N LEU A 232 90.97 64.52 115.67
CA LEU A 232 92.42 64.48 115.46
C LEU A 232 93.01 65.88 115.23
N GLU A 233 92.35 66.72 114.44
CA GLU A 233 92.76 68.11 114.22
C GLU A 233 92.63 68.95 115.50
N THR A 234 91.59 68.70 116.30
CA THR A 234 91.40 69.32 117.61
C THR A 234 92.51 68.90 118.57
N THR A 235 92.80 67.60 118.69
CA THR A 235 93.90 67.10 119.54
C THR A 235 95.27 67.55 119.06
N LEU A 236 95.50 67.68 117.75
CA LEU A 236 96.72 68.26 117.18
C LEU A 236 96.85 69.76 117.46
N ASN A 237 95.75 70.50 117.42
CA ASN A 237 95.74 71.93 117.78
C ASN A 237 95.94 72.13 119.29
N GLU A 238 95.33 71.30 120.14
CA GLU A 238 95.59 71.28 121.58
C GLU A 238 97.07 70.97 121.90
N LEU A 239 97.73 70.13 121.08
CA LEU A 239 99.17 69.84 121.17
C LEU A 239 100.07 70.99 120.66
N ASN A 240 99.58 71.85 119.78
CA ASN A 240 100.31 73.01 119.25
C ASN A 240 100.12 74.29 120.09
N GLU A 241 99.12 74.33 120.99
CA GLU A 241 98.90 75.42 121.95
C GLU A 241 99.54 75.16 123.34
N MET A 242 100.26 74.04 123.51
CA MET A 242 101.12 73.72 124.67
C MET A 242 102.60 74.02 124.40
#